data_AF-A0A7W5XR80-F1
#
_entry.id   AF-A0A7W5XR80-F1
#
_cell.length_a   1.000
_cell.length_b   1.000
_cell.length_c   1.000
_cell.angle_alpha   90.00
_cell.angle_beta   90.00
_cell.angle_gamma   90.00
#
_symmetry.space_group_name_H-M   'P 1'
#
loop_
_entity.id
_entity.type
_entity.pdbx_description
1 polymer ?
#
loop_
_entity_poly.entity_id
_entity_poly.type
_entity_poly.pdbx_seq_one_letter_code
_entity_poly.pdbx_strand_id
1 'polypeptide(L)'
;MQDDTGTLLRSFLNNALRKQPQRRIRDFGGYDIGKRRNLRVIEPIARDTAEFLCTYLCISLRGEPASKEGVASAVAAALRNVSDELAYRLTRHSDEAWRSLCNSVAEFLEACLQFDRRPYDGSLTAKSDHNGWKSWEMIASGERPKGRWRHAWKEKPGDDFIGFYGDACIGRIFKIELTGYEERWYWLVTADGSPRRGWPAVGYEASARSAACRVERIYLALVKGVGRIGGG
;
A
#
# COMPACT_ATOMS: atom_id res chain seq x y z
N MET A 1 7.00 -11.98 16.45
CA MET A 1 6.88 -10.83 17.38
C MET A 1 5.70 -10.01 16.88
N GLN A 2 4.55 -10.05 17.57
CA GLN A 2 3.38 -9.27 17.14
C GLN A 2 3.73 -7.79 17.34
N ASP A 3 3.77 -7.03 16.25
CA ASP A 3 3.83 -5.57 16.34
C ASP A 3 2.60 -5.11 17.15
N ASP A 4 2.86 -4.36 18.22
CA ASP A 4 1.84 -3.63 18.96
C ASP A 4 0.99 -2.82 17.98
N THR A 5 -0.34 -2.88 18.11
CA THR A 5 -1.31 -2.08 17.37
C THR A 5 -0.91 -0.61 17.26
N GLY A 6 -0.30 -0.04 18.32
CA GLY A 6 0.21 1.33 18.30
C GLY A 6 1.38 1.56 17.34
N THR A 7 2.24 0.55 17.14
CA THR A 7 3.34 0.60 16.15
C THR A 7 2.78 0.56 14.72
N LEU A 8 1.71 -0.22 14.50
CA LEU A 8 1.06 -0.35 13.20
C LEU A 8 0.38 0.96 12.76
N LEU A 9 -0.38 1.60 13.65
CA LEU A 9 -1.04 2.88 13.35
C LEU A 9 -0.04 3.96 12.95
N ARG A 10 1.07 4.10 13.71
CA ARG A 10 2.13 5.07 13.43
C ARG A 10 2.78 4.83 12.07
N SER A 11 3.03 3.57 11.70
CA SER A 11 3.55 3.19 10.38
C SER A 11 2.58 3.55 9.25
N PHE A 12 1.29 3.27 9.42
CA PHE A 12 0.26 3.60 8.44
C PHE A 12 0.04 5.10 8.27
N LEU A 13 0.06 5.86 9.37
CA LEU A 13 0.03 7.32 9.32
C LEU A 13 1.24 7.88 8.57
N ASN A 14 2.44 7.37 8.85
CA ASN A 14 3.65 7.79 8.14
C ASN A 14 3.53 7.57 6.63
N ASN A 15 3.01 6.41 6.20
CA ASN A 15 2.77 6.13 4.80
C ASN A 15 1.71 7.06 4.19
N ALA A 16 0.55 7.20 4.83
CA ALA A 16 -0.56 7.98 4.30
C ALA A 16 -0.23 9.48 4.21
N LEU A 17 0.41 10.04 5.22
CA LEU A 17 0.72 11.47 5.30
C LEU A 17 1.91 11.85 4.39
N ARG A 18 2.94 11.00 4.28
CA ARG A 18 4.07 11.27 3.36
C ARG A 18 3.72 11.10 1.88
N LYS A 19 2.68 10.32 1.55
CA LYS A 19 2.15 10.19 0.18
C LYS A 19 1.45 11.45 -0.33
N GLN A 20 1.17 12.42 0.53
CA GLN A 20 0.53 13.66 0.10
C GLN A 20 1.41 14.45 -0.88
N PRO A 21 0.82 15.09 -1.91
CA PRO A 21 1.59 15.91 -2.85
C PRO A 21 2.41 16.98 -2.11
N GLN A 22 3.65 17.20 -2.55
CA GLN A 22 4.56 18.18 -1.92
C GLN A 22 3.93 19.58 -1.80
N ARG A 23 3.09 19.97 -2.76
CA ARG A 23 2.30 21.21 -2.71
C ARG A 23 1.38 21.27 -1.48
N ARG A 24 0.65 20.20 -1.16
CA ARG A 24 -0.25 20.15 0.00
C ARG A 24 0.53 20.20 1.31
N ILE A 25 1.70 19.55 1.37
CA ILE A 25 2.58 19.62 2.55
C ILE A 25 3.11 21.04 2.76
N ARG A 26 3.51 21.74 1.70
CA ARG A 26 3.91 23.16 1.79
C ARG A 26 2.75 24.05 2.22
N ASP A 27 1.56 23.85 1.68
CA ASP A 27 0.36 24.60 2.05
C ASP A 27 -0.03 24.32 3.52
N PHE A 28 0.18 23.09 4.01
CA PHE A 28 -0.05 22.71 5.40
C PHE A 28 0.99 23.31 6.36
N GLY A 29 2.28 23.32 5.98
CA GLY A 29 3.38 23.78 6.81
C GLY A 29 3.61 25.30 6.81
N GLY A 30 3.17 26.00 5.76
CA GLY A 30 3.48 27.42 5.57
C GLY A 30 4.93 27.66 5.12
N TYR A 31 5.40 28.91 5.24
CA TYR A 31 6.76 29.31 4.88
C TYR A 31 7.41 30.11 6.02
N ASP A 32 8.75 30.09 6.09
CA ASP A 32 9.55 30.82 7.10
C ASP A 32 9.22 32.32 7.17
N ILE A 33 8.81 32.93 6.05
CA ILE A 33 8.55 34.37 5.97
C ILE A 33 7.09 34.62 5.58
N GLY A 34 6.31 35.08 6.56
CA GLY A 34 5.03 35.80 6.37
C GLY A 34 3.82 35.01 5.83
N LYS A 35 3.99 33.79 5.32
CA LYS A 35 2.86 32.97 4.83
C LYS A 35 2.36 31.99 5.90
N ARG A 36 1.16 32.28 6.40
CA ARG A 36 0.39 31.40 7.30
C ARG A 36 -0.01 30.10 6.59
N ARG A 37 -0.20 29.05 7.39
CA ARG A 37 -0.71 27.74 6.96
C ARG A 37 -2.07 27.89 6.29
N ASN A 38 -2.29 27.16 5.20
CA ASN A 38 -3.59 27.08 4.54
C ASN A 38 -4.39 25.92 5.14
N LEU A 39 -5.17 26.18 6.19
CA LEU A 39 -5.95 25.15 6.89
C LEU A 39 -6.99 24.43 5.99
N ARG A 40 -7.34 24.98 4.82
CA ARG A 40 -8.25 24.32 3.87
C ARG A 40 -7.68 23.02 3.31
N VAL A 41 -6.35 22.82 3.36
CA VAL A 41 -5.72 21.57 2.89
C VAL A 41 -5.84 20.42 3.89
N ILE A 42 -6.23 20.69 5.15
CA ILE A 42 -6.38 19.66 6.18
C ILE A 42 -7.47 18.66 5.79
N GLU A 43 -8.62 19.12 5.32
CA GLU A 43 -9.75 18.24 4.97
C GLU A 43 -9.41 17.22 3.85
N PRO A 44 -8.80 17.63 2.72
CA PRO A 44 -8.28 16.68 1.73
C PRO A 44 -7.26 15.69 2.30
N ILE A 45 -6.27 16.17 3.09
CA ILE A 45 -5.25 15.28 3.69
C ILE A 45 -5.92 14.26 4.61
N ALA A 46 -6.86 14.70 5.43
CA ALA A 46 -7.57 13.86 6.39
C ALA A 46 -8.44 12.81 5.69
N ARG A 47 -9.12 13.17 4.60
CA ARG A 47 -9.90 12.22 3.80
C ARG A 47 -9.03 11.13 3.18
N ASP A 48 -7.94 11.51 2.52
CA ASP A 48 -7.01 10.55 1.91
C ASP A 48 -6.39 9.63 2.97
N THR A 49 -6.05 10.20 4.14
CA THR A 49 -5.52 9.45 5.27
C THR A 49 -6.55 8.47 5.83
N ALA A 50 -7.79 8.91 6.04
CA ALA A 50 -8.87 8.06 6.52
C ALA A 50 -9.19 6.93 5.52
N GLU A 51 -9.18 7.22 4.22
CA GLU A 51 -9.35 6.19 3.19
C GLU A 51 -8.26 5.12 3.27
N PHE A 52 -7.00 5.55 3.46
CA PHE A 52 -5.90 4.64 3.69
C PHE A 52 -6.11 3.83 4.99
N LEU A 53 -6.34 4.48 6.12
CA LEU A 53 -6.51 3.79 7.41
C LEU A 53 -7.69 2.81 7.40
N CYS A 54 -8.87 3.21 6.92
CA CYS A 54 -10.06 2.34 6.82
C CYS A 54 -9.89 1.21 5.80
N THR A 55 -8.89 1.30 4.91
CA THR A 55 -8.49 0.19 4.05
C THR A 55 -7.78 -0.88 4.88
N TYR A 56 -6.82 -0.52 5.74
CA TYR A 56 -5.94 -1.49 6.42
C TYR A 56 -6.31 -1.82 7.87
N LEU A 57 -7.17 -1.04 8.50
CA LEU A 57 -7.54 -1.20 9.91
C LEU A 57 -9.06 -1.40 10.04
N CYS A 58 -9.44 -2.18 11.04
CA CYS A 58 -10.76 -2.13 11.63
C CYS A 58 -10.74 -0.99 12.65
N ILE A 59 -11.60 0.01 12.47
CA ILE A 59 -11.62 1.21 13.30
C ILE A 59 -13.01 1.30 13.90
N SER A 60 -13.10 1.47 15.21
CA SER A 60 -14.36 1.62 15.93
C SER A 60 -14.35 2.83 16.85
N LEU A 61 -15.53 3.37 17.09
CA LEU A 61 -15.81 4.43 18.04
C LEU A 61 -16.80 3.87 19.06
N ARG A 62 -16.36 3.74 20.32
CA ARG A 62 -17.19 3.21 21.42
C ARG A 62 -17.80 1.82 21.11
N GLY A 63 -17.02 0.95 20.48
CA GLY A 63 -17.43 -0.41 20.11
C GLY A 63 -18.17 -0.53 18.77
N GLU A 64 -18.60 0.57 18.16
CA GLU A 64 -19.29 0.56 16.86
C GLU A 64 -18.32 0.88 15.71
N PRO A 65 -18.46 0.26 14.52
CA PRO A 65 -17.62 0.58 13.36
C PRO A 65 -17.65 2.07 13.02
N ALA A 66 -16.46 2.70 12.96
CA ALA A 66 -16.34 4.11 12.60
C ALA A 66 -16.56 4.30 11.09
N SER A 67 -17.37 5.29 10.72
CA SER A 67 -17.50 5.70 9.31
C SER A 67 -16.20 6.34 8.80
N LYS A 68 -15.97 6.29 7.49
CA LYS A 68 -14.80 6.94 6.87
C LYS A 68 -14.78 8.44 7.15
N GLU A 69 -15.94 9.08 7.13
CA GLU A 69 -16.13 10.49 7.44
C GLU A 69 -15.82 10.80 8.91
N GLY A 70 -16.18 9.89 9.83
CA GLY A 70 -15.84 9.99 11.25
C GLY A 70 -14.33 9.91 11.48
N VAL A 71 -13.65 8.95 10.84
CA VAL A 71 -12.19 8.82 10.89
C VAL A 71 -11.51 10.04 10.27
N ALA A 72 -11.99 10.54 9.12
CA ALA A 72 -11.48 11.76 8.50
C ALA A 72 -11.63 12.97 9.42
N SER A 73 -12.76 13.10 10.11
CA SER A 73 -13.00 14.18 11.07
C SER A 73 -12.02 14.12 12.24
N ALA A 74 -11.73 12.92 12.77
CA ALA A 74 -10.76 12.73 13.84
C ALA A 74 -9.32 13.07 13.38
N VAL A 75 -8.92 12.63 12.18
CA VAL A 75 -7.61 12.98 11.60
C VAL A 75 -7.51 14.50 11.37
N ALA A 76 -8.57 15.14 10.86
CA ALA A 76 -8.59 16.58 10.66
C ALA A 76 -8.47 17.35 11.99
N ALA A 77 -9.13 16.87 13.06
CA ALA A 77 -8.98 17.43 14.40
C ALA A 77 -7.54 17.30 14.92
N ALA A 78 -6.93 16.12 14.76
CA ALA A 78 -5.52 15.90 15.13
C ALA A 78 -4.57 16.85 14.38
N LEU A 79 -4.75 17.00 13.06
CA LEU A 79 -3.92 17.87 12.22
C LEU A 79 -4.08 19.36 12.54
N ARG A 80 -5.26 19.79 13.01
CA ARG A 80 -5.49 21.17 13.47
C ARG A 80 -4.73 21.48 14.76
N ASN A 81 -4.48 20.48 15.60
CA ASN A 81 -3.73 20.63 16.86
C ASN A 81 -2.21 20.61 16.67
N VAL A 82 -1.72 20.34 15.45
CA VAL A 82 -0.29 20.40 15.14
C VAL A 82 0.19 21.83 15.22
N SER A 83 1.28 22.09 15.97
CA SER A 83 1.86 23.42 16.09
C SER A 83 2.42 23.92 14.75
N ASP A 84 2.44 25.24 14.58
CA ASP A 84 2.97 25.86 13.36
C ASP A 84 4.46 25.52 13.16
N GLU A 85 5.23 25.46 14.24
CA GLU A 85 6.64 25.05 14.23
C GLU A 85 6.82 23.63 13.69
N LEU A 86 6.06 22.67 14.21
CA LEU A 86 6.13 21.28 13.76
C LEU A 86 5.68 21.16 12.31
N ALA A 87 4.58 21.82 11.94
CA ALA A 87 4.08 21.82 10.57
C ALA A 87 5.10 22.41 9.58
N TYR A 88 5.78 23.49 9.97
CA TYR A 88 6.81 24.11 9.15
C TYR A 88 8.01 23.18 8.93
N ARG A 89 8.48 22.49 9.98
CA ARG A 89 9.59 21.51 9.87
C ARG A 89 9.32 20.38 8.88
N LEU A 90 8.06 20.02 8.62
CA LEU A 90 7.70 19.01 7.61
C LEU A 90 8.07 19.44 6.19
N THR A 91 8.05 20.75 5.91
CA THR A 91 8.41 21.28 4.58
C THR A 91 9.89 21.08 4.23
N ARG A 92 10.72 20.90 5.25
CA ARG A 92 12.17 20.64 5.14
C ARG A 92 12.51 19.14 5.07
N HIS A 93 11.51 18.27 4.89
CA HIS A 93 11.68 16.81 4.82
C HIS A 93 12.42 16.19 6.03
N SER A 94 12.29 16.79 7.22
CA SER A 94 12.91 16.27 8.44
C SER A 94 12.20 14.99 8.91
N ASP A 95 12.91 13.86 8.92
CA ASP A 95 12.36 12.58 9.37
C ASP A 95 11.89 12.61 10.83
N GLU A 96 12.61 13.35 11.69
CA GLU A 96 12.23 13.57 13.08
C GLU A 96 10.89 14.32 13.18
N ALA A 97 10.69 15.37 12.37
CA ALA A 97 9.42 16.11 12.34
C ALA A 97 8.26 15.22 11.89
N TRP A 98 8.49 14.37 10.88
CA TRP A 98 7.50 13.40 10.43
C TRP A 98 7.17 12.37 11.51
N ARG A 99 8.18 11.87 12.23
CA ARG A 99 7.97 10.93 13.34
C ARG A 99 7.18 11.57 14.47
N SER A 100 7.54 12.80 14.85
CA SER A 100 6.83 13.58 15.87
C SER A 100 5.37 13.83 15.47
N LEU A 101 5.11 14.24 14.23
CA LEU A 101 3.75 14.39 13.70
C LEU A 101 2.96 13.09 13.80
N CYS A 102 3.51 11.97 13.32
CA CYS A 102 2.80 10.70 13.31
C CYS A 102 2.50 10.21 14.73
N ASN A 103 3.42 10.43 15.69
CA ASN A 103 3.19 10.11 17.09
C ASN A 103 2.05 10.96 17.68
N SER A 104 2.08 12.28 17.50
CA SER A 104 1.03 13.17 18.05
C SER A 104 -0.34 12.89 17.42
N VAL A 105 -0.39 12.60 16.12
CA VAL A 105 -1.64 12.21 15.45
C VAL A 105 -2.11 10.84 15.95
N ALA A 106 -1.22 9.86 16.08
CA ALA A 106 -1.57 8.54 16.61
C ALA A 106 -2.14 8.63 18.04
N GLU A 107 -1.47 9.35 18.94
CA GLU A 107 -1.90 9.54 20.32
C GLU A 107 -3.29 10.18 20.39
N PHE A 108 -3.55 11.21 19.58
CA PHE A 108 -4.86 11.83 19.50
C PHE A 108 -5.92 10.81 19.04
N LEU A 109 -5.63 10.06 17.98
CA LEU A 109 -6.55 9.08 17.42
C LEU A 109 -6.81 7.92 18.39
N GLU A 110 -5.78 7.38 19.05
CA GLU A 110 -5.86 6.32 20.06
C GLU A 110 -6.71 6.75 21.27
N ALA A 111 -6.74 8.05 21.58
CA ALA A 111 -7.59 8.58 22.66
C ALA A 111 -9.09 8.63 22.29
N CYS A 112 -9.45 8.62 21.01
CA CYS A 112 -10.85 8.75 20.58
C CYS A 112 -11.37 7.59 19.72
N LEU A 113 -10.51 6.70 19.24
CA LEU A 113 -10.86 5.57 18.39
C LEU A 113 -10.13 4.31 18.86
N GLN A 114 -10.73 3.17 18.61
CA GLN A 114 -10.11 1.86 18.78
C GLN A 114 -9.66 1.34 17.41
N PHE A 115 -8.48 0.74 17.39
CA PHE A 115 -7.84 0.23 16.17
C PHE A 115 -7.55 -1.25 16.35
N ASP A 116 -7.97 -2.04 15.36
CA ASP A 116 -7.61 -3.43 15.25
C ASP A 116 -7.03 -3.68 13.86
N ARG A 117 -6.10 -4.63 13.77
CA ARG A 117 -5.61 -5.09 12.47
C ARG A 117 -6.76 -5.70 11.70
N ARG A 118 -7.01 -5.22 10.47
CA ARG A 118 -8.00 -5.88 9.61
C ARG A 118 -7.54 -7.32 9.33
N PRO A 119 -8.39 -8.34 9.53
CA PRO A 119 -8.06 -9.70 9.17
C PRO A 119 -7.65 -9.78 7.70
N TYR A 120 -6.52 -10.42 7.42
CA TYR A 120 -6.02 -10.51 6.05
C TYR A 120 -6.84 -11.53 5.26
N ASP A 121 -7.78 -11.05 4.45
CA ASP A 121 -8.60 -11.85 3.54
C ASP A 121 -8.09 -11.81 2.09
N GLY A 122 -6.94 -11.18 1.84
CA GLY A 122 -6.36 -10.96 0.52
C GLY A 122 -6.96 -9.79 -0.29
N SER A 123 -7.96 -9.07 0.23
CA SER A 123 -8.62 -7.96 -0.47
C SER A 123 -7.76 -6.68 -0.49
N LEU A 124 -6.91 -6.49 0.52
CA LEU A 124 -6.08 -5.31 0.72
C LEU A 124 -5.03 -5.10 -0.37
N THR A 125 -4.30 -6.15 -0.63
CA THR A 125 -3.21 -6.27 -1.59
C THR A 125 -3.73 -6.44 -3.02
N ALA A 126 -5.01 -6.80 -3.20
CA ALA A 126 -5.72 -6.70 -4.48
C ALA A 126 -6.19 -5.26 -4.81
N LYS A 127 -6.13 -4.32 -3.85
CA LYS A 127 -6.61 -2.92 -4.00
C LYS A 127 -5.55 -1.84 -3.78
N SER A 128 -4.34 -2.18 -3.33
CA SER A 128 -3.31 -1.18 -2.97
C SER A 128 -2.35 -0.84 -4.11
N ASP A 129 -2.01 0.44 -4.25
CA ASP A 129 -0.88 1.00 -5.02
C ASP A 129 0.51 0.65 -4.43
N HIS A 130 0.57 -0.19 -3.39
CA HIS A 130 1.75 -0.44 -2.56
C HIS A 130 2.89 -1.17 -3.30
N ASN A 131 2.59 -1.92 -4.36
CA ASN A 131 3.57 -2.63 -5.19
C ASN A 131 3.92 -1.91 -6.50
N GLY A 132 3.56 -0.62 -6.64
CA GLY A 132 3.92 0.20 -7.80
C GLY A 132 3.03 -0.03 -9.04
N TRP A 133 1.87 -0.68 -8.87
CA TRP A 133 0.85 -0.79 -9.90
C TRP A 133 -0.10 0.40 -9.86
N LYS A 134 -0.47 0.91 -11.04
CA LYS A 134 -1.53 1.91 -11.16
C LYS A 134 -2.90 1.26 -10.92
N SER A 135 -3.89 2.03 -10.50
CA SER A 135 -5.23 1.51 -10.12
C SER A 135 -5.91 0.70 -11.23
N TRP A 136 -5.71 1.08 -12.50
CA TRP A 136 -6.23 0.33 -13.66
C TRP A 136 -5.42 -0.92 -14.03
N GLU A 137 -4.23 -1.09 -13.45
CA GLU A 137 -3.40 -2.28 -13.63
C GLU A 137 -3.64 -3.32 -12.53
N MET A 138 -4.50 -3.03 -11.55
CA MET A 138 -4.78 -3.93 -10.42
C MET A 138 -5.41 -5.26 -10.89
N ILE A 139 -5.12 -6.32 -10.13
CA ILE A 139 -5.80 -7.61 -10.31
C ILE A 139 -7.14 -7.53 -9.56
N ALA A 140 -8.25 -7.70 -10.26
CA ALA A 140 -9.56 -7.58 -9.64
C ALA A 140 -9.81 -8.70 -8.64
N SER A 141 -10.55 -8.39 -7.56
CA SER A 141 -11.00 -9.41 -6.62
C SER A 141 -11.87 -10.44 -7.36
N GLY A 142 -11.47 -11.70 -7.32
CA GLY A 142 -12.15 -12.79 -8.03
C GLY A 142 -11.56 -13.15 -9.40
N GLU A 143 -10.61 -12.38 -9.94
CA GLU A 143 -9.87 -12.77 -11.14
C GLU A 143 -9.12 -14.09 -10.89
N ARG A 144 -9.23 -15.03 -11.84
CA ARG A 144 -8.60 -16.35 -11.73
C ARG A 144 -7.53 -16.53 -12.81
N PRO A 145 -6.39 -17.16 -12.47
CA PRO A 145 -5.41 -17.52 -13.47
C PRO A 145 -6.01 -18.52 -14.45
N LYS A 146 -5.65 -18.37 -15.73
CA LYS A 146 -6.06 -19.25 -16.83
C LYS A 146 -5.02 -20.33 -17.12
N GLY A 147 -3.77 -20.10 -16.71
CA GLY A 147 -2.66 -21.03 -16.85
C GLY A 147 -2.72 -22.19 -15.85
N ARG A 148 -1.87 -23.20 -16.09
CA ARG A 148 -1.66 -24.32 -15.17
C ARG A 148 -0.56 -23.96 -14.19
N TRP A 149 -0.84 -24.06 -12.90
CA TRP A 149 0.12 -23.80 -11.82
C TRP A 149 0.39 -25.08 -11.05
N ARG A 150 1.66 -25.44 -10.88
CA ARG A 150 2.09 -26.68 -10.23
C ARG A 150 3.16 -26.38 -9.20
N HIS A 151 3.19 -27.14 -8.10
CA HIS A 151 4.27 -27.02 -7.13
C HIS A 151 5.63 -27.21 -7.80
N ALA A 152 6.58 -26.33 -7.48
CA ALA A 152 7.94 -26.41 -8.01
C ALA A 152 8.66 -27.68 -7.53
N TRP A 153 8.33 -28.14 -6.31
CA TRP A 153 8.95 -29.30 -5.67
C TRP A 153 7.88 -30.35 -5.39
N LYS A 154 8.06 -31.56 -5.93
CA LYS A 154 7.11 -32.68 -5.73
C LYS A 154 7.15 -33.24 -4.31
N GLU A 155 8.30 -33.18 -3.66
CA GLU A 155 8.57 -33.88 -2.40
C GLU A 155 8.21 -33.04 -1.16
N LYS A 156 8.05 -31.72 -1.32
CA LYS A 156 7.62 -30.81 -0.26
C LYS A 156 6.64 -29.81 -0.86
N PRO A 157 5.32 -29.99 -0.69
CA PRO A 157 4.33 -29.00 -1.08
C PRO A 157 4.57 -27.74 -0.25
N GLY A 158 5.34 -26.81 -0.80
CA GLY A 158 5.57 -25.49 -0.22
C GLY A 158 4.74 -24.43 -0.95
N ASP A 159 4.83 -23.21 -0.43
CA ASP A 159 4.28 -22.00 -1.05
C ASP A 159 5.16 -21.56 -2.24
N ASP A 160 5.30 -22.43 -3.25
CA ASP A 160 6.18 -22.26 -4.40
C ASP A 160 5.65 -23.03 -5.63
N PHE A 161 5.34 -22.29 -6.70
CA PHE A 161 4.66 -22.79 -7.88
C PHE A 161 5.29 -22.29 -9.17
N ILE A 162 5.34 -23.15 -10.18
CA ILE A 162 5.70 -22.83 -11.56
C ILE A 162 4.42 -22.77 -12.40
N GLY A 163 4.27 -21.69 -13.16
CA GLY A 163 3.15 -21.44 -14.04
C GLY A 163 3.45 -21.82 -15.49
N PHE A 164 2.43 -22.34 -16.17
CA PHE A 164 2.49 -22.70 -17.59
C PHE A 164 1.25 -22.17 -18.33
N TYR A 165 1.46 -21.69 -19.56
CA TYR A 165 0.38 -21.34 -20.48
C TYR A 165 0.56 -22.14 -21.77
N GLY A 166 -0.32 -23.14 -21.96
CA GLY A 166 -0.02 -24.24 -22.89
C GLY A 166 1.20 -25.02 -22.41
N ASP A 167 2.19 -25.16 -23.27
CA ASP A 167 3.47 -25.84 -22.99
C ASP A 167 4.60 -24.86 -22.59
N ALA A 168 4.35 -23.55 -22.67
CA ALA A 168 5.33 -22.54 -22.31
C ALA A 168 5.32 -22.27 -20.80
N CYS A 169 6.52 -22.23 -20.19
CA CYS A 169 6.70 -21.78 -18.81
C CYS A 169 6.56 -20.25 -18.75
N ILE A 170 5.59 -19.75 -17.99
CA ILE A 170 5.29 -18.30 -17.91
C ILE A 170 5.95 -17.61 -16.72
N GLY A 171 6.28 -18.36 -15.67
CA GLY A 171 6.97 -17.82 -14.51
C GLY A 171 6.83 -18.67 -13.26
N ARG A 172 7.14 -18.06 -12.14
CA ARG A 172 7.12 -18.69 -10.82
C ARG A 172 6.51 -17.74 -9.79
N ILE A 173 5.75 -18.27 -8.85
CA ILE A 173 5.24 -17.54 -7.69
C ILE A 173 5.63 -18.28 -6.42
N PHE A 174 5.99 -17.56 -5.36
CA PHE A 174 6.46 -18.18 -4.14
C PHE A 174 6.37 -17.24 -2.94
N LYS A 175 6.44 -17.81 -1.74
CA LYS A 175 6.69 -17.07 -0.50
C LYS A 175 8.15 -17.21 -0.05
N ILE A 176 8.64 -16.18 0.63
CA ILE A 176 9.92 -16.20 1.34
C ILE A 176 9.66 -15.81 2.80
N GLU A 177 10.02 -16.68 3.75
CA GLU A 177 9.88 -16.43 5.19
C GLU A 177 11.00 -15.52 5.77
N LEU A 178 12.06 -15.25 5.03
CA LEU A 178 13.25 -14.52 5.51
C LEU A 178 13.02 -13.03 5.82
N THR A 179 11.92 -12.43 5.38
CA THR A 179 11.76 -10.97 5.39
C THR A 179 10.89 -10.43 6.53
N GLY A 180 10.29 -11.29 7.36
CA GLY A 180 9.28 -10.89 8.34
C GLY A 180 7.95 -10.41 7.72
N TYR A 181 7.87 -10.36 6.38
CA TYR A 181 6.65 -10.07 5.61
C TYR A 181 6.04 -11.37 5.07
N GLU A 182 5.53 -12.22 5.95
CA GLU A 182 4.96 -13.55 5.63
C GLU A 182 3.71 -13.49 4.71
N GLU A 183 3.20 -12.28 4.48
CA GLU A 183 1.93 -12.03 3.77
C GLU A 183 2.10 -11.75 2.27
N ARG A 184 3.33 -11.75 1.74
CA ARG A 184 3.61 -11.44 0.33
C ARG A 184 3.86 -12.68 -0.51
N TRP A 185 3.20 -12.75 -1.65
CA TRP A 185 3.51 -13.70 -2.72
C TRP A 185 4.39 -13.02 -3.76
N TYR A 186 5.65 -13.41 -3.79
CA TYR A 186 6.61 -12.96 -4.79
C TYR A 186 6.35 -13.66 -6.12
N TRP A 187 6.67 -12.97 -7.21
CA TRP A 187 6.53 -13.51 -8.55
C TRP A 187 7.67 -13.09 -9.45
N LEU A 188 7.97 -13.96 -10.42
CA LEU A 188 8.98 -13.79 -11.46
C LEU A 188 8.36 -14.22 -12.80
N VAL A 189 8.49 -13.40 -13.83
CA VAL A 189 8.07 -13.76 -15.20
C VAL A 189 9.25 -14.39 -15.92
N THR A 190 9.03 -15.55 -16.55
CA THR A 190 10.07 -16.25 -17.33
C THR A 190 10.72 -15.28 -18.32
N ALA A 191 12.05 -15.36 -18.43
CA ALA A 191 12.78 -14.66 -19.47
C ALA A 191 12.82 -15.54 -20.71
N ASP A 192 12.20 -15.09 -21.80
CA ASP A 192 12.25 -15.69 -23.13
C ASP A 192 13.23 -14.95 -24.07
N GLY A 193 13.97 -13.97 -23.53
CA GLY A 193 14.85 -13.08 -24.28
C GLY A 193 14.13 -11.90 -24.95
N SER A 194 12.80 -11.83 -24.87
CA SER A 194 12.03 -10.73 -25.47
C SER A 194 12.23 -9.40 -24.71
N PRO A 195 12.20 -8.26 -25.41
CA PRO A 195 12.32 -6.96 -24.76
C PRO A 195 11.13 -6.73 -23.80
N ARG A 196 11.43 -6.27 -22.58
CA ARG A 196 10.44 -6.11 -21.50
C ARG A 196 9.44 -4.98 -21.72
N ARG A 197 9.73 -4.01 -22.62
CA ARG A 197 8.81 -2.92 -23.02
C ARG A 197 8.13 -2.21 -21.82
N GLY A 198 8.90 -1.94 -20.76
CA GLY A 198 8.42 -1.26 -19.56
C GLY A 198 7.67 -2.13 -18.55
N TRP A 199 7.46 -3.42 -18.84
CA TRP A 199 6.90 -4.36 -17.86
C TRP A 199 7.97 -4.81 -16.87
N PRO A 200 7.64 -4.88 -15.57
CA PRO A 200 8.54 -5.45 -14.57
C PRO A 200 8.72 -6.96 -14.79
N ALA A 201 9.93 -7.46 -14.51
CA ALA A 201 10.24 -8.88 -14.57
C ALA A 201 9.90 -9.62 -13.27
N VAL A 202 9.81 -8.88 -12.16
CA VAL A 202 9.65 -9.39 -10.80
C VAL A 202 8.77 -8.45 -9.98
N GLY A 203 8.14 -8.98 -8.93
CA GLY A 203 7.41 -8.17 -7.97
C GLY A 203 6.73 -9.03 -6.90
N TYR A 204 5.72 -8.46 -6.25
CA TYR A 204 4.93 -9.18 -5.25
C TYR A 204 3.45 -8.82 -5.34
N GLU A 205 2.61 -9.72 -4.84
CA GLU A 205 1.17 -9.58 -4.76
C GLU A 205 0.65 -10.14 -3.42
N ALA A 206 -0.65 -9.92 -3.22
CA ALA A 206 -1.45 -10.41 -2.11
C ALA A 206 -1.34 -11.91 -1.80
N SER A 207 -1.52 -12.66 -2.86
CA SER A 207 -1.99 -14.03 -2.78
C SER A 207 -1.39 -14.77 -3.95
N ALA A 208 -1.27 -16.08 -3.80
CA ALA A 208 -0.84 -16.94 -4.90
C ALA A 208 -1.68 -16.68 -6.15
N ARG A 209 -3.00 -16.50 -5.98
CA ARG A 209 -3.93 -16.21 -7.07
C ARG A 209 -3.61 -14.90 -7.77
N SER A 210 -3.43 -13.81 -7.02
CA SER A 210 -3.12 -12.49 -7.59
C SER A 210 -1.76 -12.49 -8.26
N ALA A 211 -0.76 -13.13 -7.65
CA ALA A 211 0.58 -13.32 -8.23
C ALA A 211 0.51 -14.10 -9.55
N ALA A 212 -0.28 -15.18 -9.59
CA ALA A 212 -0.48 -15.97 -10.80
C ALA A 212 -1.13 -15.15 -11.93
N CYS A 213 -2.24 -14.46 -11.64
CA CYS A 213 -2.90 -13.57 -12.60
C CYS A 213 -1.94 -12.48 -13.12
N ARG A 214 -1.09 -11.94 -12.23
CA ARG A 214 -0.10 -10.93 -12.59
C ARG A 214 0.92 -11.45 -13.58
N VAL A 215 1.53 -12.60 -13.30
CA VAL A 215 2.51 -13.25 -14.19
C VAL A 215 1.89 -13.52 -15.56
N GLU A 216 0.68 -14.06 -15.60
CA GLU A 216 -0.04 -14.31 -16.85
C GLU A 216 -0.31 -13.04 -17.65
N ARG A 217 -0.78 -11.97 -16.98
CA ARG A 217 -1.07 -10.69 -17.65
C ARG A 217 0.19 -10.10 -18.29
N ILE A 218 1.31 -10.11 -17.57
CA ILE A 218 2.59 -9.59 -18.08
C ILE A 218 3.10 -10.49 -19.22
N TYR A 219 3.13 -11.80 -19.02
CA TYR A 219 3.59 -12.76 -20.04
C TYR A 219 2.78 -12.61 -21.34
N LEU A 220 1.45 -12.59 -21.27
CA LEU A 220 0.59 -12.44 -22.43
C LEU A 220 0.76 -11.08 -23.12
N ALA A 221 1.05 -10.01 -22.37
CA ALA A 221 1.37 -8.71 -22.95
C ALA A 221 2.70 -8.75 -23.71
N LEU A 222 3.73 -9.37 -23.14
CA LEU A 222 5.05 -9.53 -23.78
C LEU A 222 4.98 -10.37 -25.05
N VAL A 223 4.30 -11.52 -25.02
CA VAL A 223 4.07 -12.37 -26.21
C VAL A 223 3.34 -11.62 -27.32
N LYS A 224 2.42 -10.71 -26.96
CA LYS A 224 1.70 -9.85 -27.92
C LYS A 224 2.51 -8.60 -28.33
N GLY A 225 3.71 -8.40 -27.79
CA GLY A 225 4.54 -7.21 -28.05
C GLY A 225 3.97 -5.91 -27.48
N VAL A 226 3.05 -5.96 -26.53
CA VAL A 226 2.39 -4.78 -25.95
C VAL A 226 3.27 -4.17 -24.85
N GLY A 227 3.58 -2.88 -24.96
CA GLY A 227 4.31 -2.14 -23.92
C GLY A 227 3.41 -1.71 -22.76
N ARG A 228 4.01 -1.50 -21.59
CA ARG A 228 3.30 -0.95 -20.42
C ARG A 228 2.97 0.52 -20.67
N ILE A 229 1.69 0.90 -20.62
CA ILE A 229 1.25 2.26 -20.92
C ILE A 229 1.58 3.20 -19.75
N GLY A 230 2.31 4.29 -20.05
CA GLY A 230 2.59 5.39 -19.12
C GLY A 230 3.90 5.29 -18.35
N GLY A 231 4.97 4.82 -19.01
CA GLY A 231 6.35 5.07 -18.63
C GLY A 231 6.86 6.33 -19.33
N GLY A 232 6.74 7.46 -18.63
CA GLY A 232 7.26 8.78 -18.98
C GLY A 232 7.38 9.59 -17.69
#